data_AF-A0A536T633-F1
#
_entry.id   AF-A0A536T633-F1
#
_cell.length_a   1.000
_cell.length_b   1.000
_cell.length_c   1.000
_cell.angle_alpha   90.00
_cell.angle_beta   90.00
_cell.angle_gamma   90.00
#
_symmetry.space_group_name_H-M   'P 1'
#
loop_
_entity.id
_entity.type
_entity.pdbx_description
1 polymer ?
#
loop_
_entity_poly.entity_id
_entity_poly.type
_entity_poly.pdbx_seq_one_letter_code
_entity_poly.pdbx_strand_id
1 'polypeptide(L)' 'MPFVEPVTLEGRYATLEPLVREHEADLRRAAADGELWRLWYTSVPAPDKTAPYIDAALRMRED' A
#
# COMPACT_ATOMS: atom_id res chain seq x y z
N MET A 1 2.59 2.20 22.00
CA MET A 1 3.09 0.87 21.62
C MET A 1 2.01 0.24 20.77
N PRO A 2 2.30 -0.16 19.52
CA PRO A 2 1.28 -0.64 18.60
C PRO A 2 0.65 -1.94 19.13
N PHE A 3 -0.62 -2.15 18.82
CA PHE A 3 -1.33 -3.40 19.18
C PHE A 3 -0.69 -4.63 18.53
N VAL A 4 -0.12 -4.46 17.33
CA VAL A 4 0.64 -5.48 16.59
C VAL A 4 1.91 -4.86 16.04
N GLU A 5 3.06 -5.48 16.33
CA GLU A 5 4.34 -5.06 15.75
C GLU A 5 4.38 -5.37 14.23
N PRO A 6 4.99 -4.51 13.40
CA PRO A 6 5.16 -4.78 11.98
C PRO A 6 5.93 -6.09 11.76
N VAL A 7 5.37 -7.00 10.96
CA VAL A 7 5.95 -8.31 10.67
C VAL A 7 5.83 -8.64 9.20
N THR A 8 6.82 -9.35 8.66
CA THR A 8 6.76 -9.94 7.32
C THR A 8 6.16 -11.34 7.41
N LEU A 9 5.14 -11.61 6.58
CA LEU A 9 4.49 -12.92 6.47
C LEU A 9 4.79 -13.51 5.09
N GLU A 10 5.39 -14.69 5.07
CA GLU A 10 5.75 -15.39 3.83
C GLU A 10 4.75 -16.50 3.53
N GLY A 11 4.21 -16.50 2.31
CA GLY A 11 3.33 -17.53 1.79
C GLY A 11 3.88 -18.15 0.51
N ARG A 12 3.22 -19.21 0.02
CA ARG A 12 3.62 -19.89 -1.22
C ARG A 12 3.58 -18.99 -2.47
N TYR A 13 2.66 -18.03 -2.51
CA TYR A 13 2.38 -17.22 -3.69
C TYR A 13 2.68 -15.73 -3.51
N ALA A 14 2.80 -15.28 -2.27
CA ALA A 14 3.01 -13.87 -1.95
C ALA A 14 3.66 -13.73 -0.58
N THR A 15 4.38 -12.64 -0.43
CA THR A 15 4.88 -12.13 0.86
C THR A 15 4.11 -10.86 1.19
N LEU A 16 3.69 -10.73 2.44
CA LEU A 16 3.15 -9.49 2.99
C LEU A 16 4.25 -8.87 3.84
N GLU A 17 4.71 -7.68 3.47
CA GLU A 17 5.75 -6.96 4.20
C GLU A 17 5.23 -5.61 4.71
N PRO A 18 5.82 -5.05 5.78
CA PRO A 18 5.48 -3.72 6.26
C PRO A 18 5.62 -2.66 5.17
N LEU A 19 4.60 -1.81 5.04
CA LEU A 19 4.66 -0.67 4.12
C LEU A 19 5.81 0.27 4.50
N VAL A 20 6.59 0.67 3.50
CA VAL A 20 7.62 1.71 3.57
C VAL A 20 7.49 2.68 2.38
N ARG A 21 8.15 3.84 2.45
CA ARG A 21 8.01 4.90 1.43
C ARG A 21 8.60 4.50 0.07
N GLU A 22 9.61 3.64 0.11
CA GLU A 22 10.32 3.11 -1.05
C GLU A 22 9.39 2.32 -1.99
N HIS A 23 8.23 1.84 -1.50
CA HIS A 23 7.22 1.15 -2.30
C HIS A 23 6.41 2.08 -3.22
N GLU A 24 6.55 3.41 -3.13
CA GLU A 24 5.71 4.36 -3.89
C GLU A 24 5.74 4.09 -5.41
N ALA A 25 6.92 3.88 -5.99
CA ALA A 25 7.08 3.71 -7.42
C ALA A 25 6.38 2.44 -7.91
N ASP A 26 6.53 1.33 -7.19
CA ASP A 26 5.88 0.07 -7.53
C ASP A 26 4.38 0.10 -7.29
N LEU A 27 3.92 0.71 -6.21
CA LEU A 27 2.48 0.91 -5.95
C LEU A 27 1.84 1.82 -7.00
N ARG A 28 2.53 2.88 -7.45
CA ARG A 28 2.08 3.74 -8.55
C ARG A 28 1.90 2.94 -9.84
N ARG A 29 2.88 2.09 -10.17
CA ARG A 29 2.85 1.23 -11.35
C ARG A 29 1.71 0.20 -11.26
N ALA A 30 1.52 -0.44 -10.11
CA ALA A 30 0.44 -1.40 -9.91
C ALA A 30 -0.94 -0.74 -9.96
N ALA A 31 -1.11 0.46 -9.41
CA ALA A 31 -2.34 1.23 -9.55
C ALA A 31 -2.63 1.60 -11.00
N ALA A 32 -1.59 1.92 -11.78
CA ALA A 32 -1.67 2.23 -13.21
C ALA A 32 -2.13 1.04 -14.07
N ASP A 33 -1.74 -0.18 -13.68
CA ASP A 33 -2.03 -1.41 -14.41
C ASP A 33 -3.54 -1.73 -14.40
N GLY A 34 -4.16 -1.75 -15.58
CA GLY A 34 -5.61 -1.94 -15.71
C GLY A 34 -6.48 -0.81 -15.16
N GLU A 35 -5.90 0.36 -14.89
CA GLU A 35 -6.58 1.55 -14.37
C GLU A 35 -7.43 1.32 -13.11
N LEU A 36 -6.85 0.65 -12.09
CA LEU A 36 -7.59 0.13 -10.94
C LEU A 36 -8.45 1.19 -10.23
N TRP A 37 -7.97 2.43 -10.13
CA TRP A 37 -8.70 3.55 -9.50
C TRP A 37 -10.00 3.95 -10.23
N ARG A 38 -10.20 3.53 -11.48
CA ARG A 38 -11.45 3.74 -12.23
C ARG A 38 -12.47 2.63 -11.99
N LEU A 39 -12.07 1.50 -11.39
CA LEU A 39 -12.95 0.38 -11.09
C LEU A 39 -13.78 0.69 -9.85
N TRP A 40 -15.10 0.72 -10.01
CA TRP A 40 -16.05 1.12 -8.95
C TRP A 40 -16.02 0.25 -7.69
N TYR A 41 -15.48 -0.97 -7.79
CA TYR A 41 -15.43 -1.96 -6.71
C TYR A 41 -14.06 -2.04 -6.02
N THR A 42 -13.11 -1.16 -6.35
CA THR A 42 -11.81 -1.11 -5.68
C THR A 42 -11.65 0.20 -4.91
N SER A 43 -10.73 0.20 -3.93
CA SER A 43 -10.35 1.41 -3.18
C SER A 43 -8.91 1.83 -3.48
N VAL A 44 -8.40 1.47 -4.67
CA VAL A 44 -7.02 1.78 -5.07
C VAL A 44 -6.90 3.28 -5.34
N PRO A 45 -5.90 3.98 -4.75
CA PRO A 45 -5.67 5.39 -5.05
C PRO A 45 -5.27 5.58 -6.52
N ALA A 46 -5.59 6.74 -7.09
CA ALA A 46 -5.03 7.10 -8.38
C ALA A 46 -3.49 7.11 -8.33
N PRO A 47 -2.78 6.83 -9.44
CA PRO A 47 -1.32 6.74 -9.46
C PRO A 47 -0.61 8.01 -8.96
N ASP A 48 -1.19 9.19 -9.14
CA ASP A 48 -0.67 10.47 -8.64
C ASP A 48 -0.94 10.69 -7.13
N LYS A 49 -1.77 9.84 -6.52
CA LYS A 49 -2.16 9.89 -5.10
C LYS A 49 -1.54 8.77 -4.25
N THR A 50 -0.61 7.98 -4.79
CA THR A 50 0.05 6.91 -4.01
C THR A 50 0.90 7.44 -2.86
N ALA A 51 1.67 8.52 -3.06
CA ALA A 51 2.46 9.15 -1.99
C ALA A 51 1.60 9.57 -0.77
N PRO A 52 0.54 10.41 -0.92
CA PRO A 52 -0.28 10.80 0.23
C PRO A 52 -1.04 9.61 0.85
N TYR A 53 -1.35 8.58 0.07
CA TYR A 53 -1.91 7.33 0.60
C TYR A 53 -0.92 6.62 1.53
N ILE A 54 0.36 6.48 1.11
CA ILE A 54 1.41 5.86 1.91
C ILE A 54 1.62 6.63 3.21
N ASP A 55 1.73 7.97 3.14
CA ASP A 55 1.91 8.79 4.33
C ASP A 55 0.74 8.67 5.33
N ALA A 56 -0.50 8.59 4.82
CA ALA A 56 -1.67 8.36 5.66
C ALA A 56 -1.64 6.97 6.34
N ALA A 57 -1.30 5.92 5.59
CA ALA A 57 -1.20 4.56 6.09
C ALA A 57 -0.08 4.39 7.13
N LEU A 58 1.07 5.03 6.91
CA LEU A 58 2.18 5.03 7.86
C LEU A 58 1.82 5.74 9.17
N ARG A 59 1.13 6.89 9.10
CA ARG A 59 0.65 7.60 10.29
C ARG A 59 -0.35 6.75 11.08
N MET A 60 -1.32 6.13 10.42
CA MET A 60 -2.30 5.24 11.06
C MET A 60 -1.68 4.03 11.77
N ARG A 61 -0.48 3.61 11.36
CA ARG A 61 0.25 2.51 12.01
C ARG A 61 0.95 2.95 13.29
N GLU A 62 1.34 4.22 13.37
CA GLU A 62 2.06 4.80 14.51
C GLU A 62 1.12 5.24 15.65
N ASP A 63 -0.14 5.51 15.32
CA ASP A 63 -1.24 5.84 16.25
C ASP A 63 -1.73 4.61 17.04
#